data_AF-A0A971A1U1-F1
#
_entry.id   AF-A0A971A1U1-F1
#
_cell.length_a   1.000
_cell.length_b   1.000
_cell.length_c   1.000
_cell.angle_alpha   90.00
_cell.angle_beta   90.00
_cell.angle_gamma   90.00
#
_symmetry.space_group_name_H-M   'P 1'
#
loop_
_entity.id
_entity.type
_entity.pdbx_description
1 polymer ?
#
loop_
_entity_poly.entity_id
_entity_poly.type
_entity_poly.pdbx_seq_one_letter_code
_entity_poly.pdbx_strand_id
1 'polypeptide(L)'
;MIERQEIIDDKHDILTHRARRNTIYILTLDPILGTDVAERIGGDPRLKRYEIVQPGAGTIRDTVETMERAAQDTTRARLLIFDVRRAGLPKLRKVHRDIVGFNRKDFNKFCFSILIGDGPPMLYQNGRGLDVFTIYLGAHRVDYHPAVFFYDPLLHYEPAEAHLGAIDDEFALRSDVPQRLAPYFRKGQETTVEAVRRYFRAVDKPDDVRHKRRQMLKRLYRRQIHKRLPGCEDQIKAWMSRKGLQLATEKINLYPMYLEDWVYKLMHKAQRNAESTDETLT
;
A
#
# COMPACT_ATOMS: atom_id res chain seq x y z
N MET A 1 17.99 2.47 43.25
CA MET A 1 17.16 2.18 42.07
C MET A 1 16.07 3.22 42.01
N ILE A 2 16.07 4.09 41.00
CA ILE A 2 14.97 5.05 40.80
C ILE A 2 13.93 4.30 39.98
N GLU A 3 12.83 3.91 40.62
CA GLU A 3 11.64 3.43 39.93
C GLU A 3 11.11 4.58 39.07
N ARG A 4 11.23 4.44 37.74
CA ARG A 4 10.45 5.27 36.82
C ARG A 4 8.99 4.87 36.97
N GLN A 5 8.25 5.61 37.79
CA GLN A 5 6.80 5.61 37.69
C GLN A 5 6.44 6.22 36.32
N GLU A 6 6.06 5.37 35.38
CA GLU A 6 5.35 5.81 34.18
C GLU A 6 4.01 6.41 34.66
N ILE A 7 3.93 7.75 34.61
CA ILE A 7 2.67 8.46 34.82
C ILE A 7 1.79 8.13 33.62
N ILE A 8 0.97 7.09 33.72
CA ILE A 8 -0.09 6.78 32.77
C ILE A 8 -1.26 7.71 33.13
N ASP A 9 -1.25 8.93 32.59
CA ASP A 9 -2.37 9.86 32.68
C ASP A 9 -3.44 9.50 31.64
N ASP A 10 -4.11 8.36 31.84
CA ASP A 10 -5.22 7.91 30.99
C ASP A 10 -6.49 8.76 31.17
N LYS A 11 -6.53 9.67 32.16
CA LYS A 11 -7.69 10.54 32.40
C LYS A 11 -7.82 11.69 31.40
N HIS A 12 -6.75 12.02 30.67
CA HIS A 12 -6.74 13.11 29.68
C HIS A 12 -6.21 12.67 28.30
N ASP A 13 -6.23 11.38 27.98
CA ASP A 13 -5.75 10.89 26.69
C ASP A 13 -6.71 11.23 25.54
N ILE A 14 -6.62 12.47 25.05
CA ILE A 14 -7.41 12.99 23.92
C ILE A 14 -6.85 12.57 22.55
N LEU A 15 -5.66 11.97 22.50
CA LEU A 15 -4.95 11.64 21.27
C LEU A 15 -5.12 10.16 20.86
N THR A 16 -5.58 9.30 21.76
CA THR A 16 -5.90 7.91 21.46
C THR A 16 -7.35 7.79 21.01
N HIS A 17 -7.58 7.21 19.83
CA HIS A 17 -8.90 7.02 19.26
C HIS A 17 -9.30 5.54 19.32
N ARG A 18 -9.94 5.14 20.43
CA ARG A 18 -10.36 3.74 20.65
C ARG A 18 -11.60 3.35 19.86
N ALA A 19 -12.55 4.27 19.71
CA ALA A 19 -13.82 4.07 18.99
C ALA A 19 -13.68 4.17 17.45
N ARG A 20 -12.60 3.62 16.89
CA ARG A 20 -12.39 3.57 15.44
C ARG A 20 -13.39 2.63 14.76
N ARG A 21 -13.93 3.08 13.64
CA ARG A 21 -14.93 2.42 12.81
C ARG A 21 -14.31 1.43 11.84
N ASN A 22 -15.18 0.61 11.26
CA ASN A 22 -14.87 -0.34 10.18
C ASN A 22 -14.58 0.35 8.84
N THR A 23 -13.80 1.43 8.84
CA THR A 23 -13.53 2.25 7.66
C THR A 23 -12.07 2.07 7.21
N ILE A 24 -11.88 1.99 5.89
CA ILE A 24 -10.60 1.88 5.20
C ILE A 24 -10.45 3.12 4.30
N TYR A 25 -9.43 3.93 4.52
CA TYR A 25 -9.10 5.04 3.63
C TYR A 25 -8.03 4.62 2.62
N ILE A 26 -8.27 4.89 1.34
CA ILE A 26 -7.29 4.74 0.26
C ILE A 26 -6.82 6.14 -0.12
N LEU A 27 -5.54 6.43 0.11
CA LEU A 27 -4.95 7.77 -0.03
C LEU A 27 -4.00 7.75 -1.23
N THR A 28 -4.53 8.12 -2.41
CA THR A 28 -3.80 8.08 -3.69
C THR A 28 -4.25 9.19 -4.62
N LEU A 29 -3.32 9.66 -5.46
CA LEU A 29 -3.60 10.55 -6.60
C LEU A 29 -3.99 9.78 -7.87
N ASP A 30 -3.82 8.46 -7.86
CA ASP A 30 -4.02 7.62 -9.03
C ASP A 30 -5.40 6.95 -8.98
N PRO A 31 -6.36 7.38 -9.79
CA PRO A 31 -7.68 6.77 -9.83
C PRO A 31 -7.62 5.29 -10.27
N ILE A 32 -6.61 4.89 -11.05
CA ILE A 32 -6.43 3.50 -11.49
C ILE A 32 -6.02 2.62 -10.31
N LEU A 33 -5.06 3.06 -9.49
CA LEU A 33 -4.68 2.35 -8.27
C LEU A 33 -5.82 2.34 -7.25
N GLY A 34 -6.45 3.50 -7.03
CA GLY A 34 -7.58 3.65 -6.10
C GLY A 34 -8.69 2.66 -6.42
N THR A 35 -9.15 2.65 -7.68
CA THR A 35 -10.17 1.73 -8.17
C THR A 35 -9.73 0.26 -8.05
N ASP A 36 -8.48 -0.08 -8.38
CA ASP A 36 -7.99 -1.46 -8.26
C ASP A 36 -7.98 -1.94 -6.79
N VAL A 37 -7.54 -1.11 -5.86
CA VAL A 37 -7.59 -1.43 -4.42
C VAL A 37 -9.02 -1.52 -3.91
N ALA A 38 -9.86 -0.54 -4.24
CA ALA A 38 -11.25 -0.49 -3.77
C ALA A 38 -12.07 -1.68 -4.27
N GLU A 39 -11.99 -2.01 -5.57
CA GLU A 39 -12.72 -3.15 -6.12
C GLU A 39 -12.20 -4.50 -5.60
N ARG A 40 -10.89 -4.63 -5.34
CA ARG A 40 -10.35 -5.85 -4.71
C ARG A 40 -10.90 -6.05 -3.31
N ILE A 41 -10.90 -4.99 -2.50
CA ILE A 41 -11.43 -5.03 -1.14
C ILE A 41 -12.95 -5.29 -1.17
N GLY A 42 -13.70 -4.53 -1.99
CA GLY A 42 -15.15 -4.68 -2.12
C GLY A 42 -15.59 -6.02 -2.71
N GLY A 43 -14.75 -6.64 -3.55
CA GLY A 43 -14.98 -7.96 -4.13
C GLY A 43 -14.69 -9.13 -3.18
N ASP A 44 -14.01 -8.92 -2.04
CA ASP A 44 -13.74 -9.98 -1.07
C ASP A 44 -14.92 -10.14 -0.08
N PRO A 45 -15.57 -11.32 -0.02
CA PRO A 45 -16.72 -11.54 0.88
C PRO A 45 -16.43 -11.26 2.35
N ARG A 46 -15.18 -11.42 2.80
CA ARG A 46 -14.76 -11.20 4.19
C ARG A 46 -14.70 -9.72 4.55
N LEU A 47 -14.66 -8.84 3.55
CA LEU A 47 -14.44 -7.41 3.71
C LEU A 47 -15.72 -6.58 3.50
N LYS A 48 -16.86 -7.21 3.17
CA LYS A 48 -18.14 -6.53 2.85
C LYS A 48 -18.66 -5.56 3.92
N ARG A 49 -18.32 -5.78 5.19
CA ARG A 49 -18.76 -4.93 6.31
C ARG A 49 -17.89 -3.69 6.51
N TYR A 50 -16.81 -3.55 5.74
CA TYR A 50 -15.90 -2.42 5.85
C TYR A 50 -16.27 -1.35 4.83
N GLU A 51 -16.39 -0.12 5.30
CA GLU A 51 -16.58 1.06 4.47
C GLU A 51 -15.25 1.41 3.80
N ILE A 52 -15.29 1.65 2.49
CA ILE A 52 -14.12 2.08 1.72
C ILE A 52 -14.31 3.55 1.36
N VAL A 53 -13.37 4.38 1.80
CA VAL A 53 -13.30 5.79 1.43
C VAL A 53 -12.10 5.98 0.52
N GLN A 54 -12.33 6.49 -0.68
CA GLN A 54 -11.29 6.85 -1.64
C GLN A 54 -11.62 8.23 -2.22
N PRO A 55 -10.61 9.01 -2.65
CA PRO A 55 -10.82 10.23 -3.39
C PRO A 55 -11.69 9.98 -4.64
N GLY A 56 -12.57 10.93 -4.96
CA GLY A 56 -13.32 10.91 -6.21
C GLY A 56 -12.41 11.09 -7.42
N ALA A 57 -12.90 10.72 -8.61
CA ALA A 57 -12.22 11.05 -9.86
C ALA A 57 -12.29 12.57 -10.07
N GLY A 58 -11.13 13.22 -10.19
CA GLY A 58 -11.02 14.65 -10.37
C GLY A 58 -9.60 15.05 -10.75
N THR A 59 -9.30 16.34 -10.75
CA THR A 59 -7.92 16.79 -10.94
C THR A 59 -7.04 16.38 -9.75
N ILE A 60 -5.73 16.33 -9.92
CA ILE A 60 -4.80 16.07 -8.81
C ILE A 60 -4.97 17.09 -7.68
N ARG A 61 -5.19 18.36 -8.03
CA ARG A 61 -5.42 19.41 -7.05
C ARG A 61 -6.69 19.13 -6.22
N ASP A 62 -7.81 18.85 -6.89
CA ASP A 62 -9.08 18.57 -6.20
C ASP A 62 -8.97 17.32 -5.30
N THR A 63 -8.23 16.32 -5.78
CA THR A 63 -7.95 15.10 -5.02
C THR A 63 -7.15 15.41 -3.76
N VAL A 64 -6.08 16.21 -3.85
CA VAL A 64 -5.30 16.65 -2.69
C VAL A 64 -6.17 17.44 -1.72
N GLU A 65 -6.92 18.44 -2.19
CA GLU A 65 -7.79 19.25 -1.32
C GLU A 65 -8.86 18.39 -0.62
N THR A 66 -9.40 17.38 -1.31
CA THR A 66 -10.36 16.43 -0.73
C THR A 66 -9.72 15.62 0.38
N MET A 67 -8.51 15.10 0.17
CA MET A 67 -7.77 14.35 1.19
C MET A 67 -7.38 15.25 2.38
N GLU A 68 -7.04 16.52 2.15
CA GLU A 68 -6.73 17.47 3.21
C GLU A 68 -7.96 17.73 4.10
N ARG A 69 -9.13 17.93 3.51
CA ARG A 69 -10.39 18.10 4.27
C ARG A 69 -10.76 16.86 5.06
N ALA A 70 -10.49 15.67 4.52
CA ALA A 70 -10.75 14.39 5.18
C ALA A 70 -9.65 13.97 6.17
N ALA A 71 -8.54 14.72 6.29
CA ALA A 71 -7.35 14.28 7.02
C ALA A 71 -7.66 13.97 8.49
N GLN A 72 -8.43 14.82 9.17
CA GLN A 72 -8.82 14.60 10.56
C GLN A 72 -9.81 13.44 10.72
N ASP A 73 -10.70 13.22 9.75
CA ASP A 73 -11.67 12.13 9.78
C ASP A 73 -11.01 10.75 9.74
N THR A 74 -9.77 10.65 9.24
CA THR A 74 -8.99 9.40 9.26
C THR A 74 -8.72 8.87 10.68
N THR A 75 -8.82 9.71 11.72
CA THR A 75 -8.78 9.28 13.13
C THR A 75 -9.86 8.28 13.50
N ARG A 76 -10.94 8.21 12.71
CA ARG A 76 -12.02 7.25 12.88
C ARG A 76 -11.77 5.94 12.13
N ALA A 77 -10.75 5.84 11.29
CA ALA A 77 -10.51 4.65 10.47
C ALA A 77 -9.64 3.61 11.20
N ARG A 78 -9.83 2.33 10.88
CA ARG A 78 -8.96 1.24 11.39
C ARG A 78 -7.77 0.97 10.46
N LEU A 79 -7.87 1.36 9.19
CA LEU A 79 -6.84 1.11 8.19
C LEU A 79 -6.71 2.29 7.23
N LEU A 80 -5.46 2.68 6.98
CA LEU A 80 -5.06 3.66 5.99
C LEU A 80 -4.17 2.98 4.94
N ILE A 81 -4.45 3.17 3.66
CA ILE A 81 -3.64 2.66 2.55
C ILE A 81 -3.04 3.86 1.84
N PHE A 82 -1.74 4.08 1.98
CA PHE A 82 -1.04 5.21 1.37
C PHE A 82 -0.37 4.80 0.07
N ASP A 83 -0.53 5.63 -0.96
CA ASP A 83 0.28 5.59 -2.17
C ASP A 83 1.55 6.41 -1.97
N VAL A 84 2.68 5.72 -1.89
CA VAL A 84 3.99 6.33 -1.66
C VAL A 84 4.87 6.28 -2.91
N ARG A 85 4.27 6.18 -4.11
CA ARG A 85 5.04 6.18 -5.36
C ARG A 85 5.80 7.50 -5.52
N ARG A 86 7.04 7.42 -6.00
CA ARG A 86 7.92 8.59 -6.14
C ARG A 86 7.30 9.74 -6.94
N ALA A 87 6.56 9.43 -8.01
CA ALA A 87 5.96 10.44 -8.89
C ALA A 87 4.92 11.32 -8.17
N GLY A 88 4.02 10.74 -7.38
CA GLY A 88 2.94 11.47 -6.71
C GLY A 88 3.29 11.97 -5.32
N LEU A 89 4.32 11.39 -4.69
CA LEU A 89 4.67 11.65 -3.30
C LEU A 89 4.92 13.13 -2.95
N PRO A 90 5.60 13.95 -3.79
CA PRO A 90 5.80 15.37 -3.49
C PRO A 90 4.49 16.13 -3.26
N LYS A 91 3.45 15.85 -4.05
CA LYS A 91 2.13 16.48 -3.93
C LYS A 91 1.34 15.93 -2.73
N LEU A 92 1.56 14.67 -2.36
CA LEU A 92 0.92 14.01 -1.21
C LEU A 92 1.60 14.29 0.14
N ARG A 93 2.85 14.80 0.14
CA ARG A 93 3.70 14.86 1.34
C ARG A 93 3.05 15.60 2.51
N LYS A 94 2.42 16.74 2.25
CA LYS A 94 1.76 17.56 3.27
C LYS A 94 0.59 16.78 3.89
N VAL A 95 -0.37 16.35 3.06
CA VAL A 95 -1.57 15.65 3.53
C VAL A 95 -1.25 14.33 4.22
N HIS A 96 -0.27 13.57 3.70
CA HIS A 96 0.21 12.35 4.35
C HIS A 96 0.79 12.63 5.74
N ARG A 97 1.65 13.64 5.87
CA ARG A 97 2.23 14.03 7.16
C ARG A 97 1.14 14.45 8.15
N ASP A 98 0.15 15.22 7.69
CA ASP A 98 -0.94 15.70 8.53
C ASP A 98 -1.80 14.51 9.04
N ILE A 99 -2.19 13.58 8.15
CA ILE A 99 -2.90 12.33 8.49
C ILE A 99 -2.09 11.47 9.47
N VAL A 100 -0.79 11.28 9.22
CA VAL A 100 0.11 10.55 10.11
C VAL A 100 0.14 11.21 11.48
N GLY A 101 0.24 12.55 11.53
CA GLY A 101 0.25 13.33 12.76
C GLY A 101 -0.98 13.05 13.62
N PHE A 102 -2.17 13.07 13.02
CA PHE A 102 -3.43 12.77 13.72
C PHE A 102 -3.54 11.33 14.22
N ASN A 103 -2.88 10.37 13.57
CA ASN A 103 -3.01 8.94 13.88
C ASN A 103 -1.81 8.34 14.63
N ARG A 104 -0.73 9.11 14.84
CA ARG A 104 0.57 8.61 15.26
C ARG A 104 0.51 7.77 16.55
N LYS A 105 -0.30 8.19 17.51
CA LYS A 105 -0.44 7.52 18.81
C LYS A 105 -1.10 6.12 18.70
N ASP A 106 -1.94 5.94 17.69
CA ASP A 106 -2.72 4.71 17.49
C ASP A 106 -2.09 3.73 16.49
N PHE A 107 -1.05 4.15 15.76
CA PHE A 107 -0.45 3.30 14.73
C PHE A 107 0.07 1.98 15.30
N ASN A 108 -0.20 0.92 14.56
CA ASN A 108 0.08 -0.47 14.91
C ASN A 108 -0.65 -1.00 16.16
N LYS A 109 -1.58 -0.21 16.73
CA LYS A 109 -2.45 -0.57 17.84
C LYS A 109 -3.93 -0.56 17.43
N PHE A 110 -4.53 0.62 17.25
CA PHE A 110 -5.94 0.78 16.88
C PHE A 110 -6.12 1.20 15.41
N CYS A 111 -5.06 1.71 14.78
CA CYS A 111 -5.00 2.04 13.37
C CYS A 111 -3.78 1.37 12.75
N PHE A 112 -3.92 0.85 11.53
CA PHE A 112 -2.80 0.31 10.76
C PHE A 112 -2.62 1.06 9.46
N SER A 113 -1.39 1.09 8.97
CA SER A 113 -1.05 1.64 7.66
C SER A 113 -0.50 0.54 6.74
N ILE A 114 -0.98 0.53 5.50
CA ILE A 114 -0.39 -0.20 4.38
C ILE A 114 0.20 0.84 3.43
N LEU A 115 1.39 0.58 2.91
CA LEU A 115 1.97 1.39 1.83
C LEU A 115 1.92 0.61 0.54
N ILE A 116 1.59 1.28 -0.56
CA ILE A 116 1.77 0.78 -1.91
C ILE A 116 2.70 1.75 -2.62
N GLY A 117 3.77 1.24 -3.23
CA GLY A 117 4.73 2.11 -3.90
C GLY A 117 5.55 1.39 -4.95
N ASP A 118 6.30 2.19 -5.69
CA ASP A 118 7.14 1.74 -6.78
C ASP A 118 8.52 1.24 -6.34
N GLY A 119 8.89 1.37 -5.06
CA GLY A 119 10.12 0.82 -4.50
C GLY A 119 11.40 1.56 -4.91
N PRO A 120 12.59 0.99 -4.59
CA PRO A 120 13.87 1.62 -4.86
C PRO A 120 14.10 1.86 -6.37
N PRO A 121 14.53 3.07 -6.78
CA PRO A 121 14.84 3.39 -8.18
C PRO A 121 15.82 2.39 -8.82
N MET A 122 16.83 1.98 -8.04
CA MET A 122 17.97 1.18 -8.49
C MET A 122 17.79 -0.32 -8.19
N LEU A 123 16.56 -0.79 -7.95
CA LEU A 123 16.28 -2.17 -7.51
C LEU A 123 16.95 -3.24 -8.38
N TYR A 124 16.98 -3.05 -9.70
CA TYR A 124 17.54 -4.03 -10.63
C TYR A 124 18.92 -3.61 -11.17
N GLN A 125 19.54 -2.58 -10.58
CA GLN A 125 20.83 -2.07 -11.01
C GLN A 125 21.93 -2.42 -10.02
N ASN A 126 23.16 -2.51 -10.52
CA ASN A 126 24.38 -2.64 -9.72
C ASN A 126 24.45 -3.87 -8.79
N GLY A 127 23.67 -4.92 -9.08
CA GLY A 127 23.75 -6.21 -8.37
C GLY A 127 23.42 -6.16 -6.88
N ARG A 128 22.87 -5.06 -6.35
CA ARG A 128 22.64 -4.89 -4.91
C ARG A 128 21.62 -5.90 -4.37
N GLY A 129 20.57 -6.21 -5.14
CA GLY A 129 19.59 -7.22 -4.77
C GLY A 129 18.41 -6.63 -4.01
N LEU A 130 17.83 -7.39 -3.07
CA LEU A 130 16.69 -6.92 -2.27
C LEU A 130 17.12 -6.08 -1.05
N ASP A 131 18.42 -5.98 -0.78
CA ASP A 131 18.99 -5.18 0.31
C ASP A 131 18.66 -3.68 0.21
N VAL A 132 18.56 -3.13 -1.01
CA VAL A 132 18.24 -1.72 -1.28
C VAL A 132 16.87 -1.31 -0.75
N PHE A 133 15.97 -2.28 -0.55
CA PHE A 133 14.71 -2.03 0.13
C PHE A 133 14.93 -1.62 1.59
N THR A 134 15.97 -2.07 2.27
CA THR A 134 16.21 -1.74 3.68
C THR A 134 16.34 -0.23 3.89
N ILE A 135 17.17 0.44 3.09
CA ILE A 135 17.36 1.90 3.16
C ILE A 135 16.07 2.61 2.74
N TYR A 136 15.47 2.16 1.64
CA TYR A 136 14.25 2.75 1.10
C TYR A 136 13.08 2.69 2.10
N LEU A 137 12.89 1.55 2.77
CA LEU A 137 11.83 1.35 3.74
C LEU A 137 12.12 2.01 5.08
N GLY A 138 13.40 2.14 5.46
CA GLY A 138 13.79 2.87 6.66
C GLY A 138 13.31 4.33 6.64
N ALA A 139 13.33 4.98 5.46
CA ALA A 139 12.75 6.32 5.29
C ALA A 139 11.24 6.31 5.53
N HIS A 140 10.51 5.35 4.97
CA HIS A 140 9.06 5.22 5.14
C HIS A 140 8.64 4.82 6.54
N ARG A 141 9.49 4.11 7.30
CA ARG A 141 9.18 3.68 8.66
C ARG A 141 8.91 4.86 9.59
N VAL A 142 9.76 5.89 9.51
CA VAL A 142 9.66 7.08 10.36
C VAL A 142 8.41 7.90 10.03
N ASP A 143 8.08 7.97 8.74
CA ASP A 143 7.00 8.81 8.25
C ASP A 143 5.63 8.14 8.32
N TYR A 144 5.51 6.81 8.19
CA TYR A 144 4.21 6.15 7.99
C TYR A 144 3.91 5.00 8.95
N HIS A 145 4.89 4.53 9.73
CA HIS A 145 4.74 3.38 10.63
C HIS A 145 4.08 2.13 9.99
N PRO A 146 4.50 1.72 8.78
CA PRO A 146 3.76 0.76 7.99
C PRO A 146 3.73 -0.64 8.61
N ALA A 147 2.54 -1.25 8.64
CA ALA A 147 2.38 -2.65 8.99
C ALA A 147 2.92 -3.59 7.89
N VAL A 148 2.81 -3.14 6.64
CA VAL A 148 3.35 -3.81 5.44
C VAL A 148 3.49 -2.81 4.30
N PHE A 149 4.57 -2.95 3.53
CA PHE A 149 4.81 -2.27 2.27
C PHE A 149 4.53 -3.22 1.10
N PHE A 150 3.79 -2.76 0.09
CA PHE A 150 3.55 -3.46 -1.16
C PHE A 150 4.32 -2.79 -2.28
N TYR A 151 5.32 -3.50 -2.80
CA TYR A 151 5.99 -3.12 -4.04
C TYR A 151 5.09 -3.45 -5.22
N ASP A 152 4.84 -2.47 -6.07
CA ASP A 152 4.07 -2.66 -7.30
C ASP A 152 4.98 -2.60 -8.54
N PRO A 153 5.24 -3.74 -9.21
CA PRO A 153 6.06 -3.78 -10.41
C PRO A 153 5.49 -2.93 -11.56
N LEU A 154 4.18 -2.70 -11.62
CA LEU A 154 3.55 -1.87 -12.66
C LEU A 154 3.79 -0.38 -12.45
N LEU A 155 4.18 0.03 -11.24
CA LEU A 155 4.48 1.43 -10.90
C LEU A 155 5.98 1.72 -10.90
N HIS A 156 6.83 0.68 -10.88
CA HIS A 156 8.27 0.83 -10.92
C HIS A 156 8.73 1.07 -12.36
N TYR A 157 9.25 2.26 -12.61
CA TYR A 157 9.95 2.60 -13.85
C TYR A 157 11.43 2.78 -13.52
N GLU A 158 12.28 2.05 -14.23
CA GLU A 158 13.73 2.19 -14.11
C GLU A 158 14.18 3.57 -14.62
N PRO A 159 15.34 4.09 -14.22
CA PRO A 159 15.83 5.39 -14.69
C PRO A 159 15.79 5.59 -16.21
N ALA A 160 16.06 4.55 -16.99
CA ALA A 160 15.98 4.60 -18.47
C ALA A 160 14.54 4.61 -19.00
N GLU A 161 13.57 4.13 -18.21
CA GLU A 161 12.15 4.15 -18.53
C GLU A 161 11.49 5.44 -18.03
N ALA A 162 12.03 6.07 -16.99
CA ALA A 162 11.44 7.20 -16.30
C ALA A 162 11.59 8.50 -17.09
N HIS A 163 10.46 9.04 -17.57
CA HIS A 163 10.39 10.42 -18.02
C HIS A 163 10.11 11.29 -16.80
N LEU A 164 11.10 12.08 -16.36
CA LEU A 164 10.91 13.07 -15.31
C LEU A 164 10.08 14.22 -15.91
N GLY A 165 8.76 14.15 -15.77
CA GLY A 165 7.87 15.29 -16.04
C GLY A 165 8.08 16.40 -15.01
N ALA A 166 7.81 17.64 -15.41
CA ALA A 166 7.79 18.76 -14.49
C ALA A 166 6.69 18.58 -13.42
N ILE A 167 6.93 19.12 -12.22
CA ILE A 167 5.97 19.13 -11.09
C ILE A 167 5.02 20.33 -11.26
N ASP A 168 4.58 20.62 -12.48
CA ASP A 168 3.63 21.69 -12.74
C ASP A 168 2.18 21.21 -12.50
N ASP A 169 1.21 22.03 -12.87
CA ASP A 169 -0.21 21.76 -12.69
C ASP A 169 -0.78 20.81 -13.77
N GLU A 170 -0.01 20.51 -14.83
CA GLU A 170 -0.32 19.51 -15.87
C GLU A 170 0.24 18.12 -15.55
N PHE A 171 0.76 17.93 -14.33
CA PHE A 171 1.28 16.65 -13.84
C PHE A 171 0.28 15.51 -14.10
N ALA A 172 0.65 14.57 -14.98
CA ALA A 172 -0.13 13.37 -15.25
C ALA A 172 0.65 12.13 -14.83
N LEU A 173 -0.01 11.23 -14.09
CA LEU A 173 0.57 9.94 -13.77
C LEU A 173 0.59 9.03 -15.00
N ARG A 174 1.71 8.36 -15.21
CA ARG A 174 1.87 7.40 -16.30
C ARG A 174 0.87 6.27 -16.21
N SER A 175 0.21 6.01 -17.34
CA SER A 175 -0.78 4.96 -17.51
C SER A 175 -0.26 3.78 -18.35
N ASP A 176 0.90 3.92 -18.99
CA ASP A 176 1.54 2.87 -19.76
C ASP A 176 2.23 1.84 -18.86
N VAL A 177 2.26 0.57 -19.27
CA VAL A 177 3.04 -0.42 -18.51
C VAL A 177 4.53 -0.16 -18.68
N PRO A 178 5.36 -0.41 -17.65
CA PRO A 178 6.79 -0.28 -17.81
C PRO A 178 7.32 -1.13 -18.98
N GLN A 179 8.22 -0.56 -19.78
CA GLN A 179 8.72 -1.14 -21.03
C GLN A 179 9.25 -2.56 -20.85
N ARG A 180 9.90 -2.81 -19.70
CA ARG A 180 10.44 -4.12 -19.34
C ARG A 180 9.38 -5.22 -19.13
N LEU A 181 8.14 -4.82 -18.84
CA LEU A 181 6.98 -5.69 -18.67
C LEU A 181 6.14 -5.81 -19.95
N ALA A 182 6.22 -4.83 -20.86
CA ALA A 182 5.47 -4.82 -22.11
C ALA A 182 5.56 -6.12 -22.93
N PRO A 183 6.72 -6.80 -23.08
CA PRO A 183 6.84 -8.06 -23.83
C PRO A 183 6.02 -9.23 -23.27
N TYR A 184 5.53 -9.14 -22.03
CA TYR A 184 4.74 -10.18 -21.38
C TYR A 184 3.24 -10.00 -21.59
N PHE A 185 2.85 -8.89 -22.21
CA PHE A 185 1.48 -8.58 -22.58
C PHE A 185 1.30 -8.71 -24.10
N ARG A 186 0.05 -8.67 -24.59
CA ARG A 186 -0.26 -9.01 -25.98
C ARG A 186 0.48 -8.07 -26.94
N LYS A 187 1.25 -8.65 -27.86
CA LYS A 187 1.95 -7.90 -28.92
C LYS A 187 0.94 -7.17 -29.81
N GLY A 188 1.20 -5.90 -30.11
CA GLY A 188 0.41 -5.09 -31.05
C GLY A 188 -0.78 -4.34 -30.45
N GLN A 189 -0.99 -4.37 -29.14
CA GLN A 189 -1.96 -3.51 -28.45
C GLN A 189 -1.23 -2.66 -27.40
N GLU A 190 -1.50 -1.36 -27.38
CA GLU A 190 -1.11 -0.51 -26.26
C GLU A 190 -1.67 -1.11 -24.98
N THR A 191 -0.76 -1.48 -24.07
CA THR A 191 -1.12 -2.10 -22.81
C THR A 191 -1.02 -1.04 -21.73
N THR A 192 -2.16 -0.62 -21.20
CA THR A 192 -2.22 0.30 -20.06
C THR A 192 -2.19 -0.46 -18.74
N VAL A 193 -1.70 0.19 -17.69
CA VAL A 193 -1.74 -0.29 -16.30
C VAL A 193 -3.17 -0.62 -15.91
N GLU A 194 -4.15 0.21 -16.30
CA GLU A 194 -5.56 -0.04 -16.04
C GLU A 194 -6.05 -1.35 -16.65
N ALA A 195 -5.76 -1.58 -17.94
CA ALA A 195 -6.16 -2.79 -18.64
C ALA A 195 -5.57 -4.05 -17.98
N VAL A 196 -4.30 -3.98 -17.58
CA VAL A 196 -3.61 -5.06 -16.86
C VAL A 196 -4.26 -5.31 -15.50
N ARG A 197 -4.49 -4.27 -14.70
CA ARG A 197 -5.13 -4.38 -13.38
C ARG A 197 -6.52 -4.97 -13.50
N ARG A 198 -7.36 -4.43 -14.39
CA ARG A 198 -8.73 -4.92 -14.65
C ARG A 198 -8.73 -6.38 -15.07
N TYR A 199 -7.81 -6.78 -15.96
CA TYR A 199 -7.67 -8.18 -16.36
C TYR A 199 -7.33 -9.08 -15.17
N PHE A 200 -6.32 -8.76 -14.37
CA PHE A 200 -5.90 -9.64 -13.27
C PHE A 200 -6.75 -9.55 -12.01
N ARG A 201 -7.45 -8.44 -11.78
CA ARG A 201 -8.41 -8.24 -10.69
C ARG A 201 -9.59 -9.19 -10.82
N ALA A 202 -10.21 -9.19 -12.01
CA ALA A 202 -11.25 -10.15 -12.39
C ALA A 202 -12.37 -10.35 -11.35
N VAL A 203 -12.78 -9.28 -10.64
CA VAL A 203 -13.77 -9.35 -9.55
C VAL A 203 -15.08 -10.00 -10.01
N ASP A 204 -15.56 -9.67 -11.21
CA ASP A 204 -16.80 -10.22 -11.77
C ASP A 204 -16.66 -11.60 -12.44
N LYS A 205 -15.52 -12.28 -12.24
CA LYS A 205 -15.28 -13.61 -12.84
C LYS A 205 -15.41 -14.70 -11.79
N PRO A 206 -15.78 -15.93 -12.20
CA PRO A 206 -15.80 -17.09 -11.30
C PRO A 206 -14.44 -17.36 -10.62
N ASP A 207 -14.47 -18.01 -9.47
CA ASP A 207 -13.32 -18.24 -8.58
C ASP A 207 -12.16 -18.97 -9.26
N ASP A 208 -12.45 -19.94 -10.12
CA ASP A 208 -11.47 -20.69 -10.91
C ASP A 208 -10.72 -19.77 -11.89
N VAL A 209 -11.43 -18.87 -12.55
CA VAL A 209 -10.87 -17.87 -13.46
C VAL A 209 -10.01 -16.87 -12.68
N ARG A 210 -10.50 -16.36 -11.54
CA ARG A 210 -9.73 -15.46 -10.66
C ARG A 210 -8.44 -16.13 -10.17
N HIS A 211 -8.54 -17.38 -9.74
CA HIS A 211 -7.39 -18.17 -9.32
C HIS A 211 -6.38 -18.35 -10.45
N LYS A 212 -6.83 -18.74 -11.64
CA LYS A 212 -5.98 -18.92 -12.82
C LYS A 212 -5.25 -17.64 -13.19
N ARG A 213 -5.95 -16.50 -13.25
CA ARG A 213 -5.34 -15.19 -13.57
C ARG A 213 -4.34 -14.76 -12.49
N ARG A 214 -4.63 -14.98 -11.21
CA ARG A 214 -3.68 -14.73 -10.11
C ARG A 214 -2.41 -15.57 -10.25
N GLN A 215 -2.53 -16.85 -10.59
CA GLN A 215 -1.36 -17.72 -10.84
C GLN A 215 -0.55 -17.26 -12.05
N MET A 216 -1.21 -16.79 -13.12
CA MET A 216 -0.54 -16.21 -14.27
C MET A 216 0.29 -14.97 -13.88
N LEU A 217 -0.30 -14.03 -13.12
CA LEU A 217 0.41 -12.84 -12.67
C LEU A 217 1.59 -13.20 -11.76
N LYS A 218 1.38 -14.14 -10.83
CA LYS A 218 2.45 -14.65 -9.97
C LYS A 218 3.59 -15.24 -10.79
N ARG A 219 3.31 -16.07 -11.80
CA ARG A 219 4.35 -16.62 -12.68
C ARG A 219 5.09 -15.54 -13.47
N LEU A 220 4.36 -14.55 -13.98
CA LEU A 220 4.93 -13.41 -14.70
C LEU A 220 5.91 -12.65 -13.80
N TYR A 221 5.48 -12.20 -12.62
CA TYR A 221 6.33 -11.47 -11.70
C TYR A 221 7.52 -12.30 -11.22
N ARG A 222 7.31 -13.58 -10.88
CA ARG A 222 8.40 -14.47 -10.49
C ARG A 222 9.47 -14.56 -11.59
N ARG A 223 9.04 -14.77 -12.84
CA ARG A 223 9.95 -14.84 -13.99
C ARG A 223 10.69 -13.52 -14.20
N GLN A 224 10.01 -12.38 -14.04
CA GLN A 224 10.61 -11.06 -14.17
C GLN A 224 11.66 -10.75 -13.13
N ILE A 225 11.34 -11.02 -11.87
CA ILE A 225 12.21 -10.71 -10.74
C ILE A 225 13.42 -11.65 -10.77
N HIS A 226 13.21 -12.96 -10.98
CA HIS A 226 14.30 -13.94 -11.04
C HIS A 226 15.30 -13.65 -12.16
N LYS A 227 14.83 -13.17 -13.33
CA LYS A 227 15.73 -12.78 -14.44
C LYS A 227 16.67 -11.62 -14.04
N ARG A 228 16.25 -10.74 -13.15
CA ARG A 228 17.00 -9.52 -12.77
C ARG A 228 17.75 -9.65 -11.45
N LEU A 229 17.30 -10.54 -10.57
CA LEU A 229 17.89 -10.82 -9.26
C LEU A 229 18.28 -12.31 -9.19
N PRO A 230 19.28 -12.76 -9.97
CA PRO A 230 19.76 -14.13 -9.89
C PRO A 230 20.39 -14.39 -8.51
N GLY A 231 20.18 -15.58 -7.95
CA GLY A 231 20.74 -15.97 -6.65
C GLY A 231 19.92 -15.53 -5.42
N CYS A 232 18.75 -14.93 -5.63
CA CYS A 232 17.83 -14.52 -4.55
C CYS A 232 16.56 -15.38 -4.48
N GLU A 233 16.60 -16.63 -4.92
CA GLU A 233 15.41 -17.48 -5.16
C GLU A 233 14.55 -17.66 -3.91
N ASP A 234 15.18 -17.91 -2.75
CA ASP A 234 14.47 -18.09 -1.48
C ASP A 234 13.85 -16.77 -0.98
N GLN A 235 14.54 -15.64 -1.15
CA GLN A 235 14.00 -14.33 -0.80
C GLN A 235 12.83 -13.96 -1.71
N ILE A 236 12.92 -14.24 -3.01
CA ILE A 236 11.81 -14.05 -3.96
C ILE A 236 10.62 -14.95 -3.57
N LYS A 237 10.87 -16.21 -3.21
CA LYS A 237 9.82 -17.14 -2.76
C LYS A 237 9.12 -16.60 -1.51
N ALA A 238 9.87 -16.07 -0.54
CA ALA A 238 9.32 -15.45 0.67
C ALA A 238 8.52 -14.18 0.35
N TRP A 239 9.05 -13.30 -0.49
CA TRP A 239 8.42 -12.04 -0.92
C TRP A 239 7.07 -12.26 -1.61
N MET A 240 6.94 -13.35 -2.38
CA MET A 240 5.70 -13.74 -3.07
C MET A 240 4.79 -14.66 -2.24
N SER A 241 5.03 -14.79 -0.93
CA SER A 241 4.21 -15.57 0.00
C SER A 241 3.22 -14.69 0.75
N ARG A 242 2.21 -15.29 1.38
CA ARG A 242 1.26 -14.54 2.23
C ARG A 242 1.94 -13.79 3.37
N LYS A 243 3.04 -14.34 3.89
CA LYS A 243 3.81 -13.74 5.00
C LYS A 243 4.62 -12.52 4.55
N GLY A 244 4.93 -12.41 3.26
CA GLY A 244 5.89 -11.46 2.73
C GLY A 244 7.34 -11.78 3.12
N LEU A 245 8.25 -10.94 2.66
CA LEU A 245 9.65 -10.94 3.07
C LEU A 245 9.83 -9.95 4.22
N GLN A 246 10.48 -10.39 5.29
CA GLN A 246 10.89 -9.53 6.39
C GLN A 246 12.30 -9.00 6.11
N LEU A 247 12.45 -7.69 6.06
CA LEU A 247 13.73 -7.00 5.90
C LEU A 247 13.96 -6.11 7.11
N ALA A 248 14.91 -6.48 7.97
CA ALA A 248 15.09 -5.85 9.28
C ALA A 248 13.74 -5.76 10.04
N THR A 249 13.20 -4.57 10.25
CA THR A 249 11.93 -4.35 10.95
C THR A 249 10.71 -4.28 10.03
N GLU A 250 10.94 -4.11 8.73
CA GLU A 250 9.93 -3.79 7.73
C GLU A 250 9.50 -5.05 6.99
N LYS A 251 8.22 -5.09 6.64
CA LYS A 251 7.64 -6.20 5.89
C LYS A 251 7.30 -5.77 4.49
N ILE A 252 7.78 -6.52 3.50
CA ILE A 252 7.44 -6.30 2.11
C ILE A 252 6.60 -7.42 1.52
N ASN A 253 5.66 -7.03 0.68
CA ASN A 253 4.89 -7.90 -0.20
C ASN A 253 4.90 -7.35 -1.62
N LEU A 254 4.40 -8.19 -2.53
CA LEU A 254 4.28 -7.85 -3.94
C LEU A 254 2.82 -7.52 -4.24
N TYR A 255 2.54 -6.32 -4.74
CA TYR A 255 1.18 -5.96 -5.13
C TYR A 255 0.75 -6.72 -6.40
N PRO A 256 -0.49 -7.22 -6.52
CA PRO A 256 -1.58 -7.25 -5.53
C PRO A 256 -1.62 -8.56 -4.69
N MET A 257 -0.54 -9.34 -4.66
CA MET A 257 -0.54 -10.66 -4.03
C MET A 257 -0.87 -10.57 -2.53
N TYR A 258 -1.97 -11.20 -2.11
CA TYR A 258 -2.42 -11.27 -0.71
C TYR A 258 -2.83 -9.92 -0.10
N LEU A 259 -3.11 -8.89 -0.91
CA LEU A 259 -3.58 -7.60 -0.41
C LEU A 259 -4.82 -7.76 0.48
N GLU A 260 -5.83 -8.49 -0.01
CA GLU A 260 -7.11 -8.70 0.68
C GLU A 260 -6.91 -9.45 2.00
N ASP A 261 -5.97 -10.40 2.04
CA ASP A 261 -5.61 -11.12 3.27
C ASP A 261 -4.92 -10.21 4.31
N TRP A 262 -4.11 -9.25 3.86
CA TRP A 262 -3.48 -8.26 4.73
C TRP A 262 -4.50 -7.27 5.27
N VAL A 263 -5.36 -6.74 4.41
CA VAL A 263 -6.47 -5.85 4.81
C VAL A 263 -7.33 -6.54 5.87
N TYR A 264 -7.81 -7.76 5.60
CA TYR A 264 -8.62 -8.53 6.55
C TYR A 264 -7.92 -8.72 7.89
N LYS A 265 -6.64 -9.13 7.86
CA LYS A 265 -5.84 -9.36 9.07
C LYS A 265 -5.69 -8.09 9.91
N LEU A 266 -5.39 -6.95 9.28
CA LEU A 266 -5.14 -5.70 9.99
C LEU A 266 -6.42 -5.11 10.56
N MET A 267 -7.53 -5.15 9.80
CA MET A 267 -8.84 -4.73 10.29
C MET A 267 -9.29 -5.54 11.51
N HIS A 268 -9.13 -6.87 11.47
CA HIS A 268 -9.42 -7.72 12.62
C HIS A 268 -8.49 -7.46 13.80
N LYS A 269 -7.21 -7.21 13.54
CA LYS A 269 -6.25 -6.89 14.60
C LYS A 269 -6.61 -5.58 15.31
N ALA A 270 -6.98 -4.54 14.55
CA ALA A 270 -7.42 -3.27 15.10
C ALA A 270 -8.66 -3.42 15.98
N GLN A 271 -9.66 -4.17 15.48
CA GLN A 271 -10.88 -4.47 16.21
C GLN A 271 -10.61 -5.18 17.53
N ARG A 272 -9.86 -6.28 17.48
CA ARG A 272 -9.54 -7.08 18.68
C ARG A 272 -8.77 -6.27 19.71
N ASN A 273 -7.83 -5.42 19.27
CA ASN A 273 -7.07 -4.57 20.16
C ASN A 273 -7.98 -3.55 20.88
N ALA A 274 -8.99 -3.02 20.20
CA ALA A 274 -9.97 -2.14 20.82
C ALA A 274 -10.80 -2.89 21.88
N GLU A 275 -11.35 -4.05 21.52
CA GLU A 275 -12.16 -4.90 22.42
C GLU A 275 -11.38 -5.33 23.68
N SER A 276 -10.12 -5.77 23.54
CA SER A 276 -9.30 -6.20 24.68
C SER A 276 -8.95 -5.08 25.66
N THR A 277 -8.97 -3.82 25.20
CA THR A 277 -8.66 -2.67 26.05
C THR A 277 -9.90 -2.23 26.85
N ASP A 278 -11.10 -2.54 26.37
CA ASP A 278 -12.34 -2.26 27.09
C ASP A 278 -12.56 -3.28 28.23
N GLU A 279 -12.23 -4.56 28.02
CA GLU A 279 -12.29 -5.62 29.05
C GLU A 279 -11.32 -5.40 30.22
N THR A 280 -10.24 -4.63 30.02
CA THR A 280 -9.27 -4.32 31.09
C THR A 280 -9.63 -3.06 31.89
N LEU A 281 -10.64 -2.30 31.44
CA LEU A 281 -11.14 -1.09 32.11
C LEU A 281 -12.49 -1.30 32.82
N THR A 282 -13.16 -2.42 32.56
CA THR A 282 -14.36 -2.89 33.28
C THR A 282 -14.00 -3.80 34.44
#